data_AF-D2PCP8-F1
#
_entry.id   AF-D2PCP8-F1
#
_cell.length_a   1.000
_cell.length_b   1.000
_cell.length_c   1.000
_cell.angle_alpha   90.00
_cell.angle_beta   90.00
_cell.angle_gamma   90.00
#
_symmetry.space_group_name_H-M   'P 1'
#
loop_
_entity.id
_entity.type
_entity.pdbx_description
1 polymer ?
#
loop_
_entity_poly.entity_id
_entity_poly.type
_entity_poly.pdbx_seq_one_letter_code
_entity_poly.pdbx_strand_id
1 'polypeptide(L)' 'MRKYYAIDYDRRIVAEADSEEEIDRIMEKKGYKKGTYDILVSIKYVES' A
#
# COMPACT_ATOMS: atom_id res chain seq x y z
N MET A 1 1.83 -12.47 9.04
CA MET A 1 0.92 -12.04 7.94
C MET A 1 1.46 -10.74 7.36
N ARG A 2 1.53 -10.61 6.03
CA ARG A 2 2.10 -9.43 5.35
C ARG A 2 0.97 -8.56 4.82
N LYS A 3 1.03 -7.25 5.07
CA LYS A 3 0.08 -6.26 4.57
C LYS A 3 0.83 -5.13 3.87
N TYR A 4 0.25 -4.63 2.79
CA TYR A 4 0.78 -3.54 1.98
C TYR A 4 -0.13 -2.34 2.09
N TYR A 5 0.44 -1.14 2.20
CA TYR A 5 -0.27 0.11 2.34
C TYR A 5 0.27 1.13 1.34
N ALA A 6 -0.62 1.83 0.63
CA ALA A 6 -0.24 3.00 -0.16
C ALA A 6 -0.35 4.26 0.69
N ILE A 7 0.66 5.12 0.63
CA ILE A 7 0.74 6.36 1.38
C ILE A 7 0.84 7.54 0.40
N ASP A 8 -0.05 8.51 0.55
CA ASP A 8 -0.04 9.72 -0.27
C ASP A 8 0.99 10.76 0.20
N TYR A 9 1.09 11.88 -0.52
CA TYR A 9 1.99 12.99 -0.21
C TYR A 9 1.79 13.55 1.23
N ASP A 10 0.56 13.54 1.74
CA ASP A 10 0.21 14.00 3.08
C ASP A 10 0.44 12.92 4.16
N ARG A 11 1.12 11.83 3.79
CA ARG A 11 1.42 10.66 4.64
C ARG A 11 0.19 9.94 5.17
N ARG A 12 -0.91 9.98 4.43
CA ARG A 12 -2.14 9.26 4.78
C ARG A 12 -2.17 7.91 4.08
N ILE A 13 -2.61 6.89 4.81
CA ILE A 13 -2.89 5.58 4.20
C ILE A 13 -4.12 5.74 3.32
N VAL A 14 -3.94 5.54 2.02
CA VAL A 14 -5.00 5.69 1.01
C VAL A 14 -5.38 4.37 0.37
N ALA A 15 -4.61 3.30 0.55
CA ALA A 15 -5.00 1.95 0.15
C ALA A 15 -4.36 0.90 1.08
N GLU A 16 -5.01 -0.26 1.19
CA GLU A 16 -4.49 -1.46 1.86
C GLU A 16 -4.72 -2.65 0.93
N ALA A 17 -3.75 -3.57 0.84
CA ALA A 17 -3.88 -4.82 0.12
C ALA A 17 -2.96 -5.91 0.68
N ASP A 18 -3.09 -7.13 0.16
CA ASP A 18 -2.23 -8.26 0.53
C ASP A 18 -1.03 -8.42 -0.43
N SER A 19 -0.93 -7.59 -1.47
CA SER A 19 0.20 -7.54 -2.41
C SER A 19 0.46 -6.13 -2.95
N GLU A 20 1.67 -5.90 -3.44
CA GLU A 20 2.05 -4.64 -4.10
C GLU A 20 1.28 -4.41 -5.42
N GLU A 21 1.08 -5.47 -6.21
CA GLU A 21 0.33 -5.41 -7.48
C GLU A 21 -1.13 -5.03 -7.28
N GLU A 22 -1.72 -5.41 -6.15
CA GLU A 22 -3.09 -5.02 -5.79
C GLU A 22 -3.15 -3.56 -5.32
N ILE A 23 -2.13 -3.07 -4.60
CA ILE A 23 -1.98 -1.64 -4.32
C ILE A 23 -1.93 -0.85 -5.63
N ASP A 24 -1.08 -1.23 -6.59
CA ASP A 24 -0.94 -0.53 -7.87
C ASP A 24 -2.30 -0.43 -8.60
N ARG A 25 -3.08 -1.52 -8.65
CA ARG A 25 -4.42 -1.53 -9.27
C ARG A 25 -5.42 -0.65 -8.53
N ILE A 26 -5.39 -0.64 -7.20
CA ILE A 26 -6.26 0.24 -6.39
C ILE A 26 -5.91 1.71 -6.65
N MET A 27 -4.61 2.03 -6.68
CA MET A 27 -4.12 3.38 -6.88
C MET A 27 -4.42 3.90 -8.28
N GLU A 28 -4.26 3.08 -9.31
CA GLU A 28 -4.66 3.41 -10.68
C GLU A 28 -6.16 3.71 -10.78
N LYS A 29 -7.01 2.86 -10.20
CA LYS A 29 -8.47 3.09 -10.15
C LYS A 29 -8.86 4.37 -9.42
N LYS A 30 -8.05 4.81 -8.45
CA LYS A 30 -8.24 6.06 -7.71
C LYS A 30 -7.68 7.29 -8.45
N GLY A 31 -7.04 7.10 -9.61
CA GLY A 31 -6.45 8.17 -10.41
C GLY A 31 -5.06 8.62 -9.94
N TYR A 32 -4.42 7.87 -9.04
CA TYR A 32 -3.04 8.12 -8.64
C TYR A 32 -2.09 7.62 -9.74
N LYS A 33 -1.05 8.40 -10.02
CA LYS A 33 0.01 7.98 -10.95
C LYS A 33 1.09 7.23 -10.17
N LYS A 34 1.68 6.20 -10.78
CA LYS A 34 2.81 5.49 -10.17
C LYS A 34 3.95 6.47 -9.88
N GLY A 35 4.53 6.38 -8.68
CA GLY A 35 5.55 7.31 -8.19
C GLY A 35 5.01 8.57 -7.49
N THR A 36 3.70 8.76 -7.39
CA THR A 36 3.10 9.83 -6.55
C THR A 36 2.66 9.35 -5.17
N TYR A 37 2.98 8.10 -4.83
CA TYR A 37 2.68 7.47 -3.56
C TYR A 37 3.80 6.50 -3.21
N ASP A 38 3.98 6.29 -1.90
CA ASP A 38 4.91 5.31 -1.35
C ASP A 38 4.16 4.04 -0.94
N ILE A 39 4.87 2.91 -0.90
CA ILE A 39 4.32 1.63 -0.45
C ILE A 39 5.01 1.21 0.85
N LEU A 40 4.21 1.01 1.89
CA LEU A 40 4.66 0.57 3.21
C LEU A 40 4.24 -0.87 3.45
N VAL A 41 5.17 -1.69 3.94
CA VAL A 41 4.97 -3.13 4.14
C VAL A 41 4.98 -3.45 5.62
N SER A 42 3.84 -3.91 6.14
CA SER A 42 3.72 -4.40 7.51
C SER A 42 3.90 -5.91 7.57
N ILE A 43 4.83 -6.37 8.41
CA ILE A 43 5.11 -7.79 8.62
C ILE A 43 4.73 -8.10 10.06
N LYS A 44 3.60 -8.77 10.26
CA LYS A 44 3.24 -9.30 11.58
C LYS A 44 4.04 -10.57 11.82
N TYR A 45 5.08 -10.45 12.66
CA TYR A 45 5.76 -11.59 13.27
C TYR A 45 4.84 -12.21 14.32
N VAL A 46 4.68 -13.52 14.27
CA VAL A 46 4.00 -14.29 15.31
C VAL A 46 5.11 -15.06 16.00
N GLU A 47 5.47 -14.66 17.22
CA GLU A 47 6.35 -15.48 18.06
C GLU A 47 5.63 -16.80 18.37
N SER A 48 6.34 -17.91 18.18
CA SER A 48 5.83 -19.28 18.32
C SER A 48 5.86 -19.75 19.78
#